data_AF-A0A8J4DTW0-F1
#
_entry.id   AF-A0A8J4DTW0-F1
#
_cell.length_a   1.000
_cell.length_b   1.000
_cell.length_c   1.000
_cell.angle_alpha   90.00
_cell.angle_beta   90.00
_cell.angle_gamma   90.00
#
_symmetry.space_group_name_H-M   'P 1'
#
loop_
_entity.id
_entity.type
_entity.pdbx_description
1 polymer ?
#
loop_
_entity_poly.entity_id
_entity_poly.type
_entity_poly.pdbx_seq_one_letter_code
_entity_poly.pdbx_strand_id
1 'polypeptide(L)'
;MSRARSGSRSVLEPSEIADSTSARAVIDLEPGRRTLALTGPSAVGAGQGAGVWIAVATGTVCRPVVGRLPRVVIGRPGRRRVRAVGRSGMSAGRQTNGATATVDPMCGRYATTRSAVDLAALFDAQDETDDGLAPDYNVAPTDSVPVVRVSKSADARVISLVSWGLVPSYAKDTKGAARMINARAETVATSGAFKSSFAKRRCLVPADGWYEWVKLGPKEKQAYFMTPRDGGVVVFAGLWSVWGDAERKLLTCSVVTTGARGDLATVHDRMPLTLSPDKWDTWLDGDADPDLLLAPPTDEYLSGFEIRPVGSAVGDVRNDGPSLVTRIPGIGTPVKPDGRVDLTLF
;
A
#
# COMPACT_ATOMS: atom_id res chain seq x y z
N MET A 1 -5.56 -44.47 57.19
CA MET A 1 -5.06 -43.29 56.46
C MET A 1 -6.00 -43.01 55.29
N SER A 2 -6.27 -41.72 55.03
CA SER A 2 -7.13 -41.15 53.97
C SER A 2 -8.65 -41.32 54.09
N ARG A 3 -9.31 -40.23 54.51
CA ARG A 3 -10.76 -39.98 54.44
C ARG A 3 -11.06 -39.32 53.09
N ALA A 4 -12.03 -39.87 52.35
CA ALA A 4 -12.66 -39.21 51.22
C ALA A 4 -13.49 -38.00 51.71
N ARG A 5 -13.30 -36.83 51.10
CA ARG A 5 -14.18 -35.67 51.29
C ARG A 5 -15.00 -35.42 50.03
N SER A 6 -16.28 -35.23 50.30
CA SER A 6 -17.37 -34.79 49.42
C SER A 6 -17.08 -33.46 48.75
N GLY A 7 -17.32 -33.39 47.44
CA GLY A 7 -17.51 -32.13 46.70
C GLY A 7 -19.00 -31.91 46.44
N SER A 8 -19.54 -30.84 47.02
CA SER A 8 -20.90 -30.34 46.82
C SER A 8 -21.10 -29.82 45.39
N ARG A 9 -22.19 -30.21 44.73
CA ARG A 9 -22.70 -29.56 43.51
C ARG A 9 -23.47 -28.30 43.90
N SER A 10 -23.00 -27.13 43.46
CA SER A 10 -23.79 -25.90 43.40
C SER A 10 -24.39 -25.76 42.01
N VAL A 11 -25.73 -25.65 41.95
CA VAL A 11 -26.49 -25.24 40.75
C VAL A 11 -26.47 -23.71 40.73
N LEU A 12 -26.04 -23.11 39.62
CA LEU A 12 -26.12 -21.67 39.40
C LEU A 12 -27.40 -21.35 38.62
N GLU A 13 -28.14 -20.36 39.12
CA GLU A 13 -29.34 -19.77 38.51
C GLU A 13 -28.98 -18.95 37.25
N PRO A 14 -29.87 -18.84 36.25
CA PRO A 14 -29.53 -18.28 34.95
C PRO A 14 -29.59 -16.75 34.94
N SER A 15 -28.50 -16.09 35.31
CA SER A 15 -28.26 -14.69 34.91
C SER A 15 -26.79 -14.27 34.77
N GLU A 16 -25.83 -15.20 34.72
CA GLU A 16 -24.44 -14.92 34.39
C GLU A 16 -23.86 -16.13 33.63
N ILE A 17 -23.60 -15.96 32.33
CA ILE A 17 -22.71 -16.71 31.39
C ILE A 17 -23.27 -16.43 29.99
N ALA A 18 -22.81 -15.36 29.38
CA ALA A 18 -22.91 -15.13 27.95
C ALA A 18 -21.62 -14.44 27.52
N ASP A 19 -20.53 -15.20 27.55
CA ASP A 19 -19.36 -14.96 26.71
C ASP A 19 -18.50 -16.23 26.68
N SER A 20 -18.04 -16.57 25.48
CA SER A 20 -17.30 -17.79 25.10
C SER A 20 -18.14 -19.05 24.86
N THR A 21 -18.49 -19.27 23.58
CA THR A 21 -18.14 -20.50 22.84
C THR A 21 -18.50 -20.29 21.37
N SER A 22 -17.51 -19.97 20.54
CA SER A 22 -17.62 -20.12 19.08
C SER A 22 -17.48 -21.60 18.75
N ALA A 23 -18.63 -22.28 18.61
CA ALA A 23 -18.66 -23.64 18.07
C ALA A 23 -18.29 -23.60 16.59
N ARG A 24 -17.07 -24.01 16.25
CA ARG A 24 -16.66 -24.36 14.88
C ARG A 24 -17.31 -25.69 14.50
N ALA A 25 -18.25 -25.67 13.56
CA ALA A 25 -18.65 -26.88 12.84
C ALA A 25 -17.62 -27.14 11.74
N VAL A 26 -16.74 -28.12 11.95
CA VAL A 26 -15.88 -28.69 10.91
C VAL A 26 -16.56 -29.99 10.48
N ILE A 27 -17.04 -30.06 9.24
CA ILE A 27 -17.49 -31.31 8.64
C ILE A 27 -16.41 -31.70 7.63
N ASP A 28 -15.72 -32.79 7.94
CA ASP A 28 -14.69 -33.38 7.08
C ASP A 28 -15.39 -34.34 6.11
N LEU A 29 -15.36 -34.02 4.81
CA LEU A 29 -15.88 -34.91 3.76
C LEU A 29 -14.76 -35.13 2.73
N GLU A 30 -13.94 -36.15 3.01
CA GLU A 30 -12.93 -36.80 2.16
C GLU A 30 -11.73 -35.94 1.70
N PRO A 31 -10.48 -36.47 1.74
CA PRO A 31 -9.30 -35.71 1.30
C PRO A 31 -9.27 -35.51 -0.22
N GLY A 32 -9.20 -34.26 -0.67
CA GLY A 32 -8.72 -33.93 -2.03
C GLY A 32 -9.68 -33.17 -2.97
N ARG A 33 -10.84 -32.68 -2.51
CA ARG A 33 -11.66 -31.75 -3.31
C ARG A 33 -12.12 -30.56 -2.47
N ARG A 34 -11.80 -29.34 -2.92
CA ARG A 34 -12.27 -28.10 -2.29
C ARG A 34 -13.76 -27.90 -2.62
N THR A 35 -14.63 -27.86 -1.62
CA THR A 35 -16.00 -27.36 -1.76
C THR A 35 -16.12 -26.05 -0.99
N LEU A 36 -16.60 -24.99 -1.64
CA LEU A 36 -16.81 -23.69 -1.03
C LEU A 36 -18.25 -23.61 -0.52
N ALA A 37 -18.45 -23.38 0.77
CA ALA A 37 -19.76 -23.01 1.30
C ALA A 37 -19.93 -21.48 1.17
N LEU A 38 -20.93 -21.03 0.42
CA LEU A 38 -21.32 -19.62 0.36
C LEU A 38 -22.47 -19.38 1.34
N THR A 39 -22.25 -18.55 2.35
CA THR A 39 -23.31 -18.02 3.22
C THR A 39 -23.48 -16.53 2.92
N GLY A 40 -24.64 -16.15 2.38
CA GLY A 40 -25.02 -14.75 2.16
C GLY A 40 -25.80 -14.16 3.35
N PRO A 41 -25.92 -12.82 3.45
CA PRO A 41 -26.60 -12.15 4.55
C PRO A 41 -28.12 -12.35 4.52
N SER A 42 -28.68 -12.63 5.69
CA SER A 42 -30.11 -12.86 5.95
C SER A 42 -30.99 -11.67 5.54
N ALA A 43 -32.03 -11.93 4.74
CA ALA A 43 -33.19 -11.06 4.64
C ALA A 43 -34.21 -11.45 5.73
N VAL A 44 -34.72 -10.44 6.43
CA VAL A 44 -35.74 -10.55 7.49
C VAL A 44 -37.11 -10.84 6.87
N GLY A 45 -37.85 -11.81 7.40
CA GLY A 45 -39.31 -11.84 7.28
C GLY A 45 -39.99 -13.22 7.20
N ALA A 46 -40.58 -13.62 8.32
CA ALA A 46 -41.75 -14.49 8.48
C ALA A 46 -41.66 -16.01 8.24
N GLY A 47 -42.14 -16.75 9.25
CA GLY A 47 -42.95 -17.95 9.02
C GLY A 47 -42.32 -19.28 9.42
N GLN A 48 -42.93 -19.90 10.42
CA GLN A 48 -42.72 -21.27 10.88
C GLN A 48 -42.52 -22.31 9.75
N GLY A 49 -41.61 -23.26 9.95
CA GLY A 49 -41.61 -24.52 9.19
C GLY A 49 -40.23 -25.06 8.89
N ALA A 50 -39.99 -26.31 9.28
CA ALA A 50 -38.74 -27.04 9.12
C ALA A 50 -38.29 -27.20 7.65
N GLY A 51 -36.97 -27.33 7.47
CA GLY A 51 -36.36 -27.91 6.27
C GLY A 51 -35.29 -27.04 5.62
N VAL A 52 -34.01 -27.36 5.86
CA VAL A 52 -32.90 -26.86 5.02
C VAL A 52 -32.92 -27.67 3.73
N TRP A 53 -33.19 -27.01 2.60
CA TRP A 53 -33.05 -27.60 1.28
C TRP A 53 -31.63 -27.35 0.75
N ILE A 54 -30.88 -28.43 0.52
CA ILE A 54 -29.57 -28.39 -0.15
C ILE A 54 -29.81 -28.66 -1.64
N ALA A 55 -29.56 -27.68 -2.49
CA ALA A 55 -29.52 -27.87 -3.94
C ALA A 55 -28.11 -28.31 -4.35
N VAL A 56 -27.97 -29.57 -4.79
CA VAL A 56 -26.72 -30.09 -5.37
C VAL A 56 -26.80 -29.94 -6.89
N ALA A 57 -26.02 -29.04 -7.46
CA ALA A 57 -25.86 -28.95 -8.91
C ALA A 57 -24.62 -29.74 -9.35
N THR A 58 -24.83 -30.97 -9.84
CA THR A 58 -23.80 -31.72 -10.59
C THR A 58 -23.98 -31.46 -12.08
N GLY A 59 -22.99 -30.83 -12.72
CA GLY A 59 -23.02 -30.57 -14.15
C GLY A 59 -21.64 -30.58 -14.79
N THR A 60 -21.26 -31.73 -15.36
CA THR A 60 -20.16 -31.89 -16.31
C THR A 60 -20.65 -31.49 -17.70
N VAL A 61 -19.97 -30.58 -18.41
CA VAL A 61 -20.12 -30.47 -19.89
C VAL A 61 -18.78 -30.10 -20.55
N CYS A 62 -18.51 -30.80 -21.65
CA CYS A 62 -17.28 -30.88 -22.44
C CYS A 62 -16.89 -29.61 -23.23
N ARG A 63 -15.59 -29.55 -23.57
CA ARG A 63 -14.93 -28.63 -24.51
C ARG A 63 -15.51 -28.70 -25.94
N PRO A 64 -15.31 -27.61 -26.72
CA PRO A 64 -14.78 -27.78 -28.07
C PRO A 64 -13.46 -27.02 -28.28
N VAL A 65 -12.52 -27.71 -28.91
CA VAL A 65 -11.29 -27.20 -29.51
C VAL A 65 -11.61 -26.74 -30.93
N VAL A 66 -11.25 -25.50 -31.30
CA VAL A 66 -11.11 -25.10 -32.72
C VAL A 66 -9.89 -24.18 -32.85
N GLY A 67 -9.06 -24.47 -33.86
CA GLY A 67 -7.66 -24.07 -33.98
C GLY A 67 -7.37 -22.69 -34.60
N ARG A 68 -6.08 -22.35 -34.57
CA ARG A 68 -5.41 -21.18 -35.19
C ARG A 68 -5.29 -21.29 -36.71
N LEU A 69 -5.31 -20.14 -37.38
CA LEU A 69 -4.48 -19.83 -38.58
C LEU A 69 -4.03 -18.33 -38.57
N PRO A 70 -2.98 -17.94 -39.33
CA PRO A 70 -2.08 -16.82 -38.97
C PRO A 70 -2.21 -15.52 -39.80
N ARG A 71 -1.66 -14.45 -39.19
CA ARG A 71 -1.07 -13.16 -39.68
C ARG A 71 -1.38 -12.65 -41.11
N VAL A 72 -1.72 -11.36 -41.17
CA VAL A 72 -1.36 -10.44 -42.26
C VAL A 72 -0.67 -9.19 -41.70
N VAL A 73 0.47 -8.86 -42.30
CA VAL A 73 1.29 -7.65 -42.09
C VAL A 73 1.03 -6.72 -43.27
N ILE A 74 0.78 -5.43 -43.02
CA ILE A 74 0.85 -4.39 -44.07
C ILE A 74 1.62 -3.19 -43.52
N GLY A 75 2.63 -2.77 -44.29
CA GLY A 75 3.72 -1.89 -43.87
C GLY A 75 3.43 -0.39 -43.91
N ARG A 76 4.36 0.36 -43.31
CA ARG A 76 4.46 1.83 -43.36
C ARG A 76 5.01 2.31 -44.70
N PRO A 77 4.72 3.58 -45.07
CA PRO A 77 5.72 4.43 -45.70
C PRO A 77 6.02 5.68 -44.85
N GLY A 78 7.30 6.02 -44.80
CA GLY A 78 7.88 7.04 -43.92
C GLY A 78 7.63 8.49 -44.33
N ARG A 79 7.91 9.39 -43.39
CA ARG A 79 8.10 10.81 -43.66
C ARG A 79 9.45 11.27 -43.12
N ARG A 80 10.21 11.88 -44.04
CA ARG A 80 11.55 12.45 -43.86
C ARG A 80 11.51 13.60 -42.84
N ARG A 81 12.54 13.68 -41.98
CA ARG A 81 12.83 14.86 -41.17
C ARG A 81 13.63 15.86 -42.01
N VAL A 82 13.15 17.10 -42.10
CA VAL A 82 13.93 18.25 -42.54
C VAL A 82 14.69 18.80 -41.34
N ARG A 83 15.99 19.04 -41.54
CA ARG A 83 16.92 19.61 -40.57
C ARG A 83 16.94 21.12 -40.81
N ALA A 84 16.60 21.93 -39.82
CA ALA A 84 16.86 23.37 -39.85
C ALA A 84 18.08 23.67 -38.97
N VAL A 85 19.07 24.30 -39.58
CA VAL A 85 20.29 24.84 -38.96
C VAL A 85 20.15 26.35 -38.91
N GLY A 86 20.63 26.96 -37.83
CA GLY A 86 20.87 28.40 -37.72
C GLY A 86 20.28 28.99 -36.43
N ARG A 87 20.87 29.99 -35.78
CA ARG A 87 22.19 30.62 -35.84
C ARG A 87 22.23 31.50 -34.56
N SER A 88 23.39 31.58 -33.93
CA SER A 88 23.91 32.66 -33.06
C SER A 88 22.98 33.86 -32.74
N GLY A 89 22.90 34.23 -31.45
CA GLY A 89 22.37 35.54 -31.03
C GLY A 89 22.58 35.80 -29.54
N MET A 90 23.11 36.98 -29.21
CA MET A 90 23.70 37.40 -27.94
C MET A 90 22.73 37.63 -26.77
N SER A 91 23.27 37.41 -25.56
CA SER A 91 23.15 38.17 -24.30
C SER A 91 21.90 39.05 -24.04
N ALA A 92 21.18 38.72 -22.97
CA ALA A 92 20.65 39.72 -22.03
C ALA A 92 20.57 39.11 -20.62
N GLY A 93 21.27 39.75 -19.67
CA GLY A 93 21.25 39.38 -18.27
C GLY A 93 19.85 39.55 -17.68
N ARG A 94 19.36 38.50 -17.01
CA ARG A 94 18.21 38.57 -16.13
C ARG A 94 18.62 37.92 -14.81
N GLN A 95 18.93 38.76 -13.82
CA GLN A 95 18.93 38.32 -12.42
C GLN A 95 17.52 37.81 -12.14
N THR A 96 17.39 36.49 -12.06
CA THR A 96 16.20 35.86 -11.49
C THR A 96 16.62 35.44 -10.09
N ASN A 97 16.02 36.08 -9.08
CA ASN A 97 15.97 35.52 -7.74
C ASN A 97 15.21 34.20 -7.86
N GLY A 98 15.96 33.12 -8.07
CA GLY A 98 15.48 31.76 -8.03
C GLY A 98 15.17 31.40 -6.58
N ALA A 99 14.06 31.91 -6.05
CA ALA A 99 13.36 31.16 -5.03
C ALA A 99 12.99 29.82 -5.68
N THR A 100 13.81 28.80 -5.44
CA THR A 100 13.47 27.43 -5.76
C THR A 100 12.18 27.13 -5.02
N ALA A 101 11.06 27.23 -5.72
CA ALA A 101 9.83 26.60 -5.32
C ALA A 101 10.15 25.10 -5.26
N THR A 102 10.49 24.63 -4.06
CA THR A 102 10.51 23.21 -3.75
C THR A 102 9.07 22.76 -3.96
N VAL A 103 8.82 22.13 -5.10
CA VAL A 103 7.68 21.25 -5.25
C VAL A 103 7.93 20.21 -4.16
N ASP A 104 7.23 20.35 -3.03
CA ASP A 104 7.23 19.32 -1.99
C ASP A 104 6.90 18.02 -2.75
N PRO A 105 7.83 17.05 -2.85
CA PRO A 105 7.56 15.85 -3.61
C PRO A 105 6.40 15.14 -2.91
N MET A 106 5.29 15.00 -3.62
CA MET A 106 4.07 14.31 -3.18
C MET A 106 4.42 13.03 -2.40
N CYS A 107 3.75 12.72 -1.29
CA CYS A 107 3.97 11.51 -0.48
C CYS A 107 5.46 11.24 -0.20
N GLY A 108 6.23 12.27 0.13
CA GLY A 108 7.68 12.21 0.29
C GLY A 108 8.16 11.81 1.69
N ARG A 109 7.27 11.36 2.57
CA ARG A 109 7.61 10.90 3.92
C ARG A 109 6.60 9.87 4.43
N TYR A 110 7.05 8.84 5.11
CA TYR A 110 6.18 7.87 5.76
C TYR A 110 6.85 7.21 6.97
N ALA A 111 6.15 6.31 7.66
CA ALA A 111 6.71 5.53 8.76
C ALA A 111 6.54 4.03 8.49
N THR A 112 7.54 3.23 8.87
CA THR A 112 7.52 1.77 8.85
C THR A 112 8.27 1.23 10.07
N THR A 113 7.51 0.75 11.05
CA THR A 113 8.04 0.41 12.38
C THR A 113 7.89 -1.06 12.74
N ARG A 114 7.23 -1.85 11.87
CA ARG A 114 6.99 -3.27 12.09
C ARG A 114 8.27 -4.08 12.03
N SER A 115 8.37 -5.09 12.88
CA SER A 115 9.49 -6.02 12.86
C SER A 115 9.44 -6.91 11.62
N ALA A 116 10.58 -7.50 11.25
CA ALA A 116 10.63 -8.46 10.15
C ALA A 116 9.74 -9.68 10.42
N VAL A 117 9.62 -10.09 11.69
CA VAL A 117 8.74 -11.19 12.11
C VAL A 117 7.26 -10.85 11.87
N ASP A 118 6.83 -9.64 12.25
CA ASP A 118 5.44 -9.21 12.05
C ASP A 118 5.10 -9.13 10.55
N LEU A 119 6.02 -8.58 9.75
CA LEU A 119 5.84 -8.49 8.30
C LEU A 119 5.87 -9.89 7.65
N ALA A 120 6.75 -10.78 8.09
CA ALA A 120 6.86 -12.15 7.56
C ALA A 120 5.55 -12.90 7.79
N ALA A 121 4.99 -12.80 9.00
CA ALA A 121 3.70 -13.39 9.35
C ALA A 121 2.54 -12.75 8.57
N LEU A 122 2.51 -11.43 8.42
CA LEU A 122 1.43 -10.72 7.73
C LEU A 122 1.36 -11.06 6.24
N PHE A 123 2.51 -11.18 5.59
CA PHE A 123 2.58 -11.33 4.13
C PHE A 123 2.81 -12.77 3.65
N ASP A 124 2.99 -13.73 4.56
CA ASP A 124 3.48 -15.07 4.27
C ASP A 124 4.78 -15.00 3.44
N ALA A 125 5.78 -14.32 4.02
CA ALA A 125 7.02 -13.96 3.35
C ALA A 125 8.25 -14.41 4.14
N GLN A 126 9.32 -14.75 3.42
CA GLN A 126 10.63 -15.02 4.01
C GLN A 126 11.39 -13.71 4.21
N ASP A 127 12.15 -13.61 5.30
CA ASP A 127 12.98 -12.45 5.58
C ASP A 127 14.34 -12.57 4.85
N GLU A 128 14.63 -11.64 3.92
CA GLU A 128 15.93 -11.49 3.25
C GLU A 128 16.62 -10.18 3.70
N THR A 129 16.25 -9.62 4.86
CA THR A 129 16.80 -8.35 5.33
C THR A 129 18.10 -8.49 6.13
N ASP A 130 18.51 -9.72 6.48
CA ASP A 130 19.71 -10.02 7.27
C ASP A 130 19.76 -9.23 8.59
N ASP A 131 18.66 -9.21 9.35
CA ASP A 131 18.45 -8.41 10.57
C ASP A 131 18.60 -6.88 10.38
N GLY A 132 18.60 -6.41 9.13
CA GLY A 132 18.78 -5.00 8.79
C GLY A 132 17.53 -4.13 8.95
N LEU A 133 16.37 -4.72 9.23
CA LEU A 133 15.13 -3.98 9.39
C LEU A 133 15.02 -3.37 10.80
N ALA A 134 15.05 -2.05 10.86
CA ALA A 134 14.82 -1.27 12.08
C ALA A 134 13.56 -0.41 11.93
N PRO A 135 12.89 -0.07 13.05
CA PRO A 135 11.79 0.89 13.01
C PRO A 135 12.26 2.27 12.54
N ASP A 136 11.52 2.86 11.60
CA ASP A 136 11.74 4.22 11.11
C ASP A 136 10.42 4.98 11.09
N TYR A 137 10.32 6.04 11.88
CA TYR A 137 9.15 6.89 12.03
C TYR A 137 9.16 8.07 11.04
N ASN A 138 10.24 8.27 10.27
CA ASN A 138 10.42 9.44 9.42
C ASN A 138 11.18 9.16 8.11
N VAL A 139 10.84 8.04 7.47
CA VAL A 139 11.44 7.58 6.22
C VAL A 139 11.44 8.68 5.17
N ALA A 140 12.62 9.03 4.67
CA ALA A 140 12.85 10.05 3.66
C ALA A 140 13.29 9.43 2.31
N PRO A 141 13.25 10.21 1.22
CA PRO A 141 13.77 9.77 -0.07
C PRO A 141 15.21 9.25 0.04
N THR A 142 15.48 8.16 -0.67
CA THR A 142 16.73 7.40 -0.77
C THR A 142 17.06 6.48 0.40
N ASP A 143 16.32 6.57 1.50
CA ASP A 143 16.47 5.65 2.64
C ASP A 143 16.19 4.20 2.22
N SER A 144 16.75 3.27 2.98
CA SER A 144 16.57 1.84 2.78
C SER A 144 15.28 1.39 3.47
N VAL A 145 14.35 0.82 2.71
CA VAL A 145 12.98 0.53 3.19
C VAL A 145 12.59 -0.92 2.92
N PRO A 146 11.76 -1.54 3.77
CA PRO A 146 11.24 -2.87 3.51
C PRO A 146 10.26 -2.85 2.33
N VAL A 147 10.39 -3.82 1.43
CA VAL A 147 9.37 -4.13 0.43
C VAL A 147 9.11 -5.63 0.40
N VAL A 148 7.87 -6.00 0.14
CA VAL A 148 7.49 -7.40 -0.13
C VAL A 148 7.42 -7.62 -1.62
N ARG A 149 8.15 -8.59 -2.14
CA ARG A 149 8.17 -8.95 -3.57
C ARG A 149 8.15 -10.46 -3.75
N VAL A 150 7.75 -10.92 -4.93
CA VAL A 150 7.92 -12.34 -5.30
C VAL A 150 9.37 -12.57 -5.72
N SER A 151 10.03 -13.52 -5.06
CA SER A 151 11.37 -13.99 -5.39
C SER A 151 11.29 -15.24 -6.25
N LYS A 152 11.80 -15.17 -7.49
CA LYS A 152 11.82 -16.33 -8.39
C LYS A 152 12.77 -17.43 -7.95
N SER A 153 13.81 -17.10 -7.18
CA SER A 153 14.77 -18.08 -6.66
C SER A 153 14.24 -18.81 -5.44
N ALA A 154 13.50 -18.12 -4.57
CA ALA A 154 12.90 -18.72 -3.38
C ALA A 154 11.50 -19.32 -3.64
N ASP A 155 10.91 -19.03 -4.80
CA ASP A 155 9.52 -19.38 -5.15
C ASP A 155 8.51 -18.97 -4.07
N ALA A 156 8.74 -17.78 -3.48
CA ALA A 156 7.99 -17.27 -2.34
C ALA A 156 7.97 -15.74 -2.34
N ARG A 157 7.13 -15.15 -1.49
CA ARG A 157 7.27 -13.75 -1.11
C ARG A 157 8.49 -13.58 -0.23
N VAL A 158 9.18 -12.48 -0.41
CA VAL A 158 10.35 -12.12 0.39
C VAL A 158 10.27 -10.66 0.81
N ILE A 159 10.74 -10.38 2.02
CA ILE A 159 10.96 -9.04 2.53
C ILE A 159 12.39 -8.66 2.17
N SER A 160 12.57 -7.58 1.40
CA SER A 160 13.88 -7.07 1.04
C SER A 160 14.01 -5.62 1.44
N LEU A 161 15.22 -5.22 1.84
CA LEU A 161 15.58 -3.82 1.96
C LEU A 161 15.97 -3.25 0.59
N VAL A 162 15.36 -2.14 0.21
CA VAL A 162 15.57 -1.46 -1.07
C VAL A 162 15.63 0.05 -0.88
N SER A 163 16.44 0.76 -1.67
CA SER A 163 16.50 2.23 -1.57
C SER A 163 15.27 2.89 -2.20
N TRP A 164 14.57 3.75 -1.46
CA TRP A 164 13.38 4.46 -1.95
C TRP A 164 13.76 5.61 -2.89
N GLY A 165 13.69 5.37 -4.18
CA GLY A 165 14.16 6.28 -5.20
C GLY A 165 14.61 5.50 -6.42
N LEU A 166 13.67 5.18 -7.31
CA LEU A 166 13.90 4.20 -8.36
C LEU A 166 15.00 4.65 -9.33
N VAL A 167 15.94 3.76 -9.58
CA VAL A 167 16.97 3.92 -10.62
C VAL A 167 16.65 2.96 -11.76
N PRO A 168 16.28 3.46 -12.95
CA PRO A 168 16.06 2.61 -14.11
C PRO A 168 17.33 1.83 -14.45
N SER A 169 17.20 0.57 -14.86
CA SER A 169 18.35 -0.29 -15.16
C SER A 169 19.29 0.26 -16.25
N TYR A 170 18.81 1.15 -17.11
CA TYR A 170 19.59 1.81 -18.17
C TYR A 170 20.22 3.14 -17.75
N ALA A 171 19.95 3.62 -16.53
CA ALA A 171 20.49 4.88 -16.04
C ALA A 171 22.02 4.81 -15.93
N LYS A 172 22.70 5.93 -16.23
CA LYS A 172 24.17 6.02 -16.18
C LYS A 172 24.71 6.19 -14.76
N ASP A 173 23.90 6.77 -13.87
CA ASP A 173 24.22 7.02 -12.47
C ASP A 173 22.93 7.03 -11.62
N THR A 174 23.09 7.14 -10.30
CA THR A 174 22.01 7.12 -9.32
C THR A 174 21.52 8.52 -8.92
N LYS A 175 22.05 9.61 -9.50
CA LYS A 175 21.77 10.99 -9.05
C LYS A 175 20.31 11.39 -9.20
N GLY A 176 19.56 10.70 -10.06
CA GLY A 176 18.13 10.90 -10.27
C GLY A 176 17.22 10.23 -9.24
N ALA A 177 17.74 9.35 -8.37
CA ALA A 177 16.95 8.48 -7.48
C ALA A 177 15.94 9.26 -6.62
N ALA A 178 16.38 10.31 -5.94
CA ALA A 178 15.54 11.12 -5.05
C ALA A 178 14.34 11.78 -5.76
N ARG A 179 14.39 11.94 -7.09
CA ARG A 179 13.28 12.50 -7.90
C ARG A 179 12.33 11.41 -8.41
N MET A 180 12.64 10.15 -8.16
CA MET A 180 11.93 8.98 -8.66
C MET A 180 11.31 8.15 -7.53
N ILE A 181 11.03 8.79 -6.39
CA ILE A 181 10.32 8.18 -5.27
C ILE A 181 8.86 7.85 -5.58
N ASN A 182 8.25 8.53 -6.56
CA ASN A 182 6.87 8.30 -6.97
C ASN A 182 6.71 8.01 -8.46
N ALA A 183 5.82 7.08 -8.78
CA ALA A 183 5.33 6.79 -10.11
C ALA A 183 3.83 7.08 -10.21
N ARG A 184 3.41 7.93 -11.15
CA ARG A 184 2.00 8.31 -11.29
C ARG A 184 1.20 7.20 -11.98
N ALA A 185 0.13 6.71 -11.36
CA ALA A 185 -0.76 5.68 -11.91
C ALA A 185 -1.20 5.98 -13.34
N GLU A 186 -1.49 7.23 -13.66
CA GLU A 186 -1.94 7.69 -14.99
C GLU A 186 -0.94 7.43 -16.12
N THR A 187 0.35 7.29 -15.79
CA THR A 187 1.43 7.19 -16.78
C THR A 187 2.37 6.02 -16.53
N VAL A 188 2.21 5.29 -15.44
CA VAL A 188 3.18 4.28 -14.98
C VAL A 188 3.37 3.16 -16.01
N ALA A 189 2.30 2.73 -16.68
CA ALA A 189 2.31 1.66 -17.67
C ALA A 189 2.97 2.07 -19.00
N THR A 190 3.05 3.37 -19.31
CA THR A 190 3.57 3.88 -20.59
C THR A 190 4.89 4.65 -20.43
N SER A 191 5.21 5.09 -19.22
CA SER A 191 6.42 5.85 -18.88
C SER A 191 7.69 5.11 -19.26
N GLY A 192 8.62 5.80 -19.93
CA GLY A 192 9.92 5.22 -20.29
C GLY A 192 10.72 4.69 -19.10
N ALA A 193 10.57 5.34 -17.93
CA ALA A 193 11.30 4.98 -16.73
C ALA A 193 10.64 3.86 -15.91
N PHE A 194 9.30 3.81 -15.87
CA PHE A 194 8.57 2.91 -14.97
C PHE A 194 7.94 1.70 -15.67
N LYS A 195 7.63 1.76 -16.97
CA LYS A 195 6.86 0.71 -17.67
C LYS A 195 7.45 -0.69 -17.52
N SER A 196 8.78 -0.81 -17.51
CA SER A 196 9.45 -2.11 -17.40
C SER A 196 9.35 -2.67 -15.98
N SER A 197 9.43 -1.82 -14.96
CA SER A 197 9.22 -2.23 -13.57
C SER A 197 7.75 -2.51 -13.31
N PHE A 198 6.84 -1.67 -13.80
CA PHE A 198 5.40 -1.92 -13.71
C PHE A 198 5.01 -3.28 -14.29
N ALA A 199 5.57 -3.68 -15.43
CA ALA A 199 5.23 -4.95 -16.05
C ALA A 199 5.83 -6.19 -15.36
N LYS A 200 6.92 -6.07 -14.59
CA LYS A 200 7.73 -7.24 -14.18
C LYS A 200 8.24 -7.24 -12.73
N ARG A 201 8.18 -6.09 -12.07
CA ARG A 201 8.85 -5.81 -10.79
C ARG A 201 7.94 -4.93 -9.94
N ARG A 202 6.77 -5.47 -9.62
CA ARG A 202 5.88 -4.89 -8.62
C ARG A 202 6.27 -5.44 -7.24
N CYS A 203 6.07 -4.62 -6.23
CA CYS A 203 6.27 -4.94 -4.83
C CYS A 203 5.18 -4.26 -3.99
N LEU A 204 5.01 -4.71 -2.76
CA LEU A 204 4.22 -4.05 -1.73
C LEU A 204 5.17 -3.25 -0.85
N VAL A 205 4.79 -2.01 -0.50
CA VAL A 205 5.54 -1.19 0.45
C VAL A 205 4.69 -1.07 1.73
N PRO A 206 4.97 -1.88 2.77
CA PRO A 206 4.25 -1.76 4.03
C PRO A 206 4.66 -0.47 4.76
N ALA A 207 3.68 0.16 5.40
CA ALA A 207 3.85 1.37 6.19
C ALA A 207 2.84 1.41 7.34
N ASP A 208 3.15 2.14 8.40
CA ASP A 208 2.18 2.46 9.46
C ASP A 208 1.27 3.62 9.03
N GLY A 209 1.75 4.43 8.09
CA GLY A 209 1.05 5.60 7.54
C GLY A 209 2.02 6.50 6.78
N TRP A 210 1.51 7.54 6.12
CA TRP A 210 2.32 8.53 5.40
C TRP A 210 2.05 9.94 5.89
N TYR A 211 3.00 10.86 5.68
CA TYR A 211 2.84 12.26 6.06
C TYR A 211 2.51 13.15 4.87
N GLU A 212 1.70 14.16 5.10
CA GLU A 212 1.41 15.25 4.16
C GLU A 212 1.27 16.58 4.90
N TRP A 213 1.52 17.68 4.20
CA TRP A 213 1.51 19.02 4.78
C TRP A 213 0.48 19.93 4.14
N VAL A 214 -0.44 20.44 4.95
CA VAL A 214 -1.38 21.50 4.54
C VAL A 214 -0.76 22.86 4.83
N LYS A 215 -0.71 23.72 3.81
CA LYS A 215 -0.29 25.12 3.98
C LYS A 215 -1.45 25.91 4.58
N LEU A 216 -1.25 26.49 5.77
CA LEU A 216 -2.21 27.35 6.45
C LEU A 216 -1.89 28.84 6.27
N GLY A 217 -0.68 29.14 5.79
CA GLY A 217 -0.24 30.49 5.43
C GLY A 217 1.12 30.46 4.74
N PRO A 218 1.74 31.63 4.51
CA PRO A 218 3.02 31.72 3.79
C PRO A 218 4.18 30.95 4.43
N LYS A 219 4.17 30.81 5.77
CA LYS A 219 5.22 30.13 6.54
C LYS A 219 4.70 29.02 7.46
N GLU A 220 3.38 28.84 7.52
CA GLU A 220 2.73 27.92 8.44
C GLU A 220 2.21 26.71 7.69
N LYS A 221 2.63 25.53 8.14
CA LYS A 221 2.18 24.24 7.62
C LYS A 221 1.76 23.34 8.78
N GLN A 222 0.65 22.64 8.62
CA GLN A 222 0.25 21.53 9.50
C GLN A 222 0.63 20.21 8.85
N ALA A 223 1.38 19.37 9.56
CA ALA A 223 1.67 18.01 9.14
C ALA A 223 0.52 17.09 9.57
N TYR A 224 0.08 16.21 8.68
CA TYR A 224 -0.88 15.15 8.97
C TYR A 224 -0.22 13.80 8.72
N PHE A 225 -0.56 12.82 9.55
CA PHE A 225 -0.19 11.42 9.38
C PHE A 225 -1.46 10.65 9.03
N MET A 226 -1.50 10.09 7.83
CA MET A 226 -2.63 9.30 7.35
C MET A 226 -2.35 7.84 7.65
N THR A 227 -3.17 7.23 8.50
CA THR A 227 -2.90 5.91 9.11
C THR A 227 -4.18 5.11 9.30
N PRO A 228 -4.16 3.77 9.22
CA PRO A 228 -5.32 2.94 9.52
C PRO A 228 -5.82 3.15 10.96
N ARG A 229 -7.15 3.31 11.13
CA ARG A 229 -7.80 3.52 12.44
C ARG A 229 -7.68 2.32 13.37
N ASP A 230 -7.54 1.12 12.80
CA ASP A 230 -7.37 -0.13 13.54
C ASP A 230 -5.92 -0.34 14.03
N GLY A 231 -5.00 0.57 13.72
CA GLY A 231 -3.58 0.45 14.03
C GLY A 231 -2.85 -0.63 13.23
N GLY A 232 -3.46 -1.10 12.14
CA GLY A 232 -2.87 -2.05 11.20
C GLY A 232 -1.79 -1.44 10.31
N VAL A 233 -1.41 -2.19 9.28
CA VAL A 233 -0.44 -1.77 8.26
C VAL A 233 -1.18 -1.28 7.03
N VAL A 234 -0.85 -0.09 6.54
CA VAL A 234 -1.24 0.34 5.19
C VAL A 234 -0.20 -0.17 4.20
N VAL A 235 -0.67 -0.67 3.06
CA VAL A 235 0.21 -1.18 2.00
C VAL A 235 0.12 -0.31 0.77
N PHE A 236 1.25 0.21 0.32
CA PHE A 236 1.32 0.95 -0.95
C PHE A 236 1.70 0.02 -2.10
N ALA A 237 1.09 0.26 -3.25
CA ALA A 237 1.52 -0.31 -4.52
C ALA A 237 2.91 0.23 -4.88
N GLY A 238 3.90 -0.65 -4.91
CA GLY A 238 5.30 -0.32 -5.19
C GLY A 238 5.80 -0.92 -6.50
N LEU A 239 6.82 -0.27 -7.06
CA LEU A 239 7.66 -0.78 -8.14
C LEU A 239 9.08 -0.92 -7.66
N TRP A 240 9.82 -1.90 -8.18
CA TRP A 240 11.25 -2.02 -7.92
C TRP A 240 12.08 -2.19 -9.18
N SER A 241 13.37 -1.92 -9.06
CA SER A 241 14.36 -2.01 -10.13
C SER A 241 15.68 -2.54 -9.57
N VAL A 242 16.46 -3.15 -10.46
CA VAL A 242 17.84 -3.54 -10.20
C VAL A 242 18.72 -2.66 -11.06
N TRP A 243 19.65 -1.95 -10.44
CA TRP A 243 20.67 -1.15 -11.11
C TRP A 243 22.07 -1.67 -10.76
N GLY A 244 23.02 -1.53 -11.68
CA GLY A 244 24.38 -2.06 -11.54
C GLY A 244 24.57 -3.41 -12.21
N ASP A 245 25.74 -4.01 -11.98
CA ASP A 245 26.17 -5.29 -12.58
C ASP A 245 25.96 -6.47 -11.61
N ALA A 246 26.55 -7.63 -11.92
CA ALA A 246 26.40 -8.82 -11.09
C ALA A 246 27.04 -8.68 -9.70
N GLU A 247 28.08 -7.84 -9.57
CA GLU A 247 28.89 -7.68 -8.36
C GLU A 247 28.38 -6.55 -7.47
N ARG A 248 27.78 -5.51 -8.05
CA ARG A 248 27.28 -4.32 -7.34
C ARG A 248 25.85 -4.00 -7.72
N LYS A 249 24.93 -4.86 -7.28
CA LYS A 249 23.48 -4.65 -7.48
C LYS A 249 22.94 -3.68 -6.44
N LEU A 250 22.26 -2.64 -6.90
CA LEU A 250 21.43 -1.77 -6.09
C LEU A 250 19.96 -2.07 -6.38
N LEU A 251 19.22 -2.48 -5.35
CA LEU A 251 17.77 -2.57 -5.40
C LEU A 251 17.19 -1.20 -5.06
N THR A 252 16.28 -0.72 -5.90
CA THR A 252 15.61 0.57 -5.70
C THR A 252 14.11 0.44 -5.92
N CYS A 253 13.31 1.28 -5.28
CA CYS A 253 11.85 1.26 -5.42
C CYS A 253 11.23 2.63 -5.66
N SER A 254 9.97 2.62 -6.10
CA SER A 254 9.10 3.79 -6.24
C SER A 254 7.71 3.44 -5.76
N VAL A 255 7.03 4.37 -5.09
CA VAL A 255 5.63 4.22 -4.69
C VAL A 255 4.73 4.69 -5.83
N VAL A 256 3.71 3.91 -6.18
CA VAL A 256 2.70 4.33 -7.13
C VAL A 256 1.76 5.31 -6.44
N THR A 257 1.45 6.42 -7.09
CA THR A 257 0.53 7.45 -6.58
C THR A 257 -0.67 7.61 -7.48
N THR A 258 -1.79 8.01 -6.90
CA THR A 258 -3.05 8.30 -7.61
C THR A 258 -3.63 9.64 -7.14
N GLY A 259 -4.70 10.11 -7.78
CA GLY A 259 -5.48 11.26 -7.29
C GLY A 259 -6.05 10.96 -5.91
N ALA A 260 -5.91 11.91 -4.98
CA ALA A 260 -6.52 11.75 -3.66
C ALA A 260 -8.05 11.73 -3.74
N ARG A 261 -8.69 11.03 -2.80
CA ARG A 261 -10.13 10.82 -2.76
C ARG A 261 -10.66 10.90 -1.33
N GLY A 262 -11.97 11.11 -1.21
CA GLY A 262 -12.65 11.27 0.08
C GLY A 262 -12.00 12.38 0.92
N ASP A 263 -11.93 12.16 2.22
CA ASP A 263 -11.36 13.13 3.16
C ASP A 263 -9.85 13.35 2.94
N LEU A 264 -9.13 12.37 2.38
CA LEU A 264 -7.69 12.52 2.10
C LEU A 264 -7.41 13.64 1.09
N ALA A 265 -8.38 13.93 0.21
CA ALA A 265 -8.28 15.01 -0.77
C ALA A 265 -8.32 16.41 -0.15
N THR A 266 -8.75 16.54 1.11
CA THR A 266 -8.70 17.83 1.84
C THR A 266 -7.28 18.17 2.30
N VAL A 267 -6.38 17.18 2.35
CA VAL A 267 -4.99 17.34 2.79
C VAL A 267 -4.06 17.57 1.60
N HIS A 268 -4.18 16.76 0.55
CA HIS A 268 -3.36 16.83 -0.65
C HIS A 268 -4.14 16.33 -1.87
N ASP A 269 -3.83 16.83 -3.08
CA ASP A 269 -4.43 16.36 -4.34
C ASP A 269 -3.97 14.96 -4.79
N ARG A 270 -2.98 14.37 -4.10
CA ARG A 270 -2.43 13.04 -4.39
C ARG A 270 -2.29 12.22 -3.13
N MET A 271 -2.27 10.91 -3.33
CA MET A 271 -2.00 9.93 -2.28
C MET A 271 -1.23 8.74 -2.86
N PRO A 272 -0.59 7.91 -2.01
CA PRO A 272 -0.13 6.59 -2.42
C PRO A 272 -1.31 5.77 -2.92
N LEU A 273 -1.10 4.93 -3.94
CA LEU A 273 -2.08 3.92 -4.32
C LEU A 273 -2.06 2.83 -3.24
N THR A 274 -2.98 2.93 -2.29
CA THR A 274 -3.12 1.99 -1.18
C THR A 274 -3.86 0.73 -1.63
N LEU A 275 -3.39 -0.43 -1.19
CA LEU A 275 -3.92 -1.74 -1.57
C LEU A 275 -4.55 -2.44 -0.38
N SER A 276 -5.83 -2.79 -0.50
CA SER A 276 -6.50 -3.68 0.44
C SER A 276 -5.92 -5.10 0.35
N PRO A 277 -6.00 -5.92 1.42
CA PRO A 277 -5.38 -7.25 1.46
C PRO A 277 -5.76 -8.18 0.30
N ASP A 278 -7.01 -8.13 -0.16
CA ASP A 278 -7.52 -8.90 -1.29
C ASP A 278 -6.86 -8.56 -2.63
N LYS A 279 -6.18 -7.40 -2.73
CA LYS A 279 -5.50 -6.94 -3.95
C LYS A 279 -4.01 -7.26 -3.99
N TRP A 280 -3.41 -7.73 -2.89
CA TRP A 280 -1.97 -7.94 -2.80
C TRP A 280 -1.46 -8.97 -3.81
N ASP A 281 -2.14 -10.11 -3.92
CA ASP A 281 -1.80 -11.19 -4.85
C ASP A 281 -1.86 -10.70 -6.29
N THR A 282 -2.99 -10.10 -6.67
CA THR A 282 -3.22 -9.54 -8.01
C THR A 282 -2.16 -8.48 -8.35
N TRP A 283 -1.78 -7.64 -7.38
CA TRP A 283 -0.72 -6.65 -7.57
C TRP A 283 0.65 -7.28 -7.77
N LEU A 284 1.00 -8.33 -7.03
CA LEU A 284 2.28 -9.01 -7.18
C LEU A 284 2.36 -9.86 -8.46
N ASP A 285 1.21 -10.38 -8.93
CA ASP A 285 1.12 -11.33 -10.04
C ASP A 285 1.11 -10.68 -11.42
N GLY A 286 2.06 -11.08 -12.27
CA GLY A 286 2.49 -10.44 -13.53
C GLY A 286 1.44 -10.11 -14.60
N ASP A 287 0.25 -10.72 -14.57
CA ASP A 287 -0.61 -10.88 -15.76
C ASP A 287 -1.97 -10.16 -15.69
N ALA A 288 -2.21 -9.34 -14.67
CA ALA A 288 -3.45 -8.57 -14.57
C ALA A 288 -3.50 -7.35 -15.52
N ASP A 289 -4.71 -6.97 -15.92
CA ASP A 289 -4.96 -5.75 -16.71
C ASP A 289 -4.47 -4.51 -15.94
N PRO A 290 -3.67 -3.62 -16.55
CA PRO A 290 -3.23 -2.37 -15.94
C PRO A 290 -4.37 -1.53 -15.34
N ASP A 291 -5.55 -1.50 -15.96
CA ASP A 291 -6.68 -0.71 -15.46
C ASP A 291 -7.24 -1.29 -14.15
N LEU A 292 -7.22 -2.62 -13.99
CA LEU A 292 -7.58 -3.29 -12.75
C LEU A 292 -6.54 -3.07 -11.66
N LEU A 293 -5.25 -3.14 -12.02
CA LEU A 293 -4.12 -2.92 -11.11
C LEU A 293 -4.07 -1.49 -10.55
N LEU A 294 -4.45 -0.52 -11.38
CA LEU A 294 -4.36 0.91 -11.08
C LEU A 294 -5.70 1.51 -10.64
N ALA A 295 -6.73 0.67 -10.48
CA ALA A 295 -8.02 1.09 -9.95
C ALA A 295 -7.83 1.74 -8.57
N PRO A 296 -8.34 2.96 -8.36
CA PRO A 296 -8.19 3.64 -7.08
C PRO A 296 -8.87 2.85 -5.95
N PRO A 297 -8.41 3.02 -4.70
CA PRO A 297 -9.09 2.47 -3.53
C PRO A 297 -10.55 2.97 -3.47
N THR A 298 -11.44 2.11 -2.93
CA THR A 298 -12.85 2.47 -2.73
C THR A 298 -12.98 3.45 -1.56
N ASP A 299 -14.02 4.30 -1.59
CA ASP A 299 -14.24 5.26 -0.51
C ASP A 299 -14.57 4.54 0.82
N GLU A 300 -15.17 3.35 0.77
CA GLU A 300 -15.37 2.47 1.94
C GLU A 300 -14.04 2.06 2.58
N TYR A 301 -13.07 1.58 1.79
CA TYR A 301 -11.74 1.24 2.31
C TYR A 301 -11.03 2.47 2.87
N LEU A 302 -11.16 3.64 2.22
CA LEU A 302 -10.56 4.89 2.68
C LEU A 302 -11.18 5.42 3.97
N SER A 303 -12.44 5.09 4.28
CA SER A 303 -13.07 5.48 5.55
C SER A 303 -12.38 4.88 6.79
N GLY A 304 -11.65 3.78 6.59
CA GLY A 304 -10.80 3.15 7.61
C GLY A 304 -9.55 3.95 7.97
N PHE A 305 -9.26 5.05 7.29
CA PHE A 305 -8.10 5.90 7.58
C PHE A 305 -8.44 7.07 8.51
N GLU A 306 -7.50 7.39 9.38
CA GLU A 306 -7.47 8.58 10.21
C GLU A 306 -6.56 9.62 9.57
N ILE A 307 -7.03 10.87 9.48
CA ILE A 307 -6.19 12.03 9.17
C ILE A 307 -5.73 12.63 10.50
N ARG A 308 -4.56 12.21 10.97
CA ARG A 308 -4.06 12.58 12.30
C ARG A 308 -3.17 13.83 12.23
N PRO A 309 -3.52 14.97 12.83
CA PRO A 309 -2.58 16.07 12.97
C PRO A 309 -1.40 15.68 13.85
N VAL A 310 -0.17 15.90 13.37
CA VAL A 310 1.08 15.59 14.07
C VAL A 310 1.99 16.81 14.18
N GLY A 311 3.00 16.73 15.06
CA GLY A 311 3.94 17.82 15.31
C GLY A 311 4.80 18.19 14.09
N SER A 312 5.22 19.45 14.02
CA SER A 312 6.07 19.97 12.93
C SER A 312 7.48 19.38 12.91
N ALA A 313 7.92 18.73 14.00
CA ALA A 313 9.23 18.10 14.14
C ALA A 313 9.51 17.07 13.03
N VAL A 314 8.48 16.41 12.49
CA VAL A 314 8.62 15.47 11.36
C VAL A 314 9.22 16.14 10.11
N GLY A 315 9.09 17.47 9.96
CA GLY A 315 9.67 18.20 8.85
C GLY A 315 11.20 18.04 8.73
N ASP A 316 11.92 17.92 9.85
CA ASP A 316 13.36 17.65 9.87
C ASP A 316 13.62 16.14 9.85
N VAL A 317 14.28 15.67 8.78
CA VAL A 317 14.61 14.25 8.55
C VAL A 317 15.55 13.66 9.61
N ARG A 318 16.22 14.50 10.42
CA ARG A 318 17.09 14.02 11.51
C ARG A 318 16.31 13.53 12.72
N ASN A 319 15.03 13.89 12.82
CA ASN A 319 14.16 13.41 13.88
C ASN A 319 13.59 12.07 13.47
N ASP A 320 13.78 11.04 14.30
CA ASP A 320 13.23 9.71 14.06
C ASP A 320 12.85 9.07 15.40
N GLY A 321 11.62 9.35 15.85
CA GLY A 321 11.14 8.85 17.13
C GLY A 321 9.64 8.68 17.17
N PRO A 322 9.12 7.86 18.11
CA PRO A 322 7.70 7.52 18.19
C PRO A 322 6.78 8.72 18.45
N SER A 323 7.32 9.83 18.95
CA SER A 323 6.55 11.07 19.11
C SER A 323 6.12 11.69 17.78
N LEU A 324 6.74 11.35 16.64
CA LEU A 324 6.43 11.92 15.34
C LEU A 324 5.07 11.49 14.77
N VAL A 325 4.57 10.32 15.19
CA VAL A 325 3.23 9.81 14.83
C VAL A 325 2.16 10.12 15.89
N THR A 326 2.55 10.81 16.96
CA THR A 326 1.65 11.15 18.07
C THR A 326 0.73 12.30 17.68
N ARG A 327 -0.57 12.11 17.93
CA ARG A 327 -1.60 13.12 17.68
C ARG A 327 -1.32 14.38 18.51
N ILE A 328 -1.42 15.53 17.87
CA ILE A 328 -1.41 16.84 18.53
C ILE A 328 -2.76 17.56 18.29
N PRO A 329 -3.08 18.64 19.02
CA PRO A 329 -4.10 19.57 18.56
C PRO A 329 -3.69 20.12 17.18
N GLY A 330 -4.57 20.06 16.17
CA GLY A 330 -4.27 20.64 14.86
C GLY A 330 -4.20 22.17 14.95
N ILE A 331 -3.29 22.78 14.20
CA ILE A 331 -3.20 24.25 14.06
C ILE A 331 -4.53 24.76 13.51
N GLY A 332 -5.21 25.63 14.27
CA GLY A 332 -6.53 26.16 13.92
C GLY A 332 -7.72 25.36 14.46
N THR A 333 -7.51 24.27 15.21
CA THR A 333 -8.60 23.60 15.94
C THR A 333 -9.04 24.50 17.10
N PRO A 334 -10.33 24.84 17.24
CA PRO A 334 -10.81 25.56 18.42
C PRO A 334 -10.50 24.74 19.67
N VAL A 335 -9.69 25.32 20.57
CA VAL A 335 -9.46 24.76 21.90
C VAL A 335 -10.68 25.10 22.74
N LYS A 336 -11.27 24.11 23.43
CA LYS A 336 -12.36 24.39 24.37
C LYS A 336 -11.84 25.30 25.50
N PRO A 337 -12.70 26.09 26.15
CA PRO A 337 -12.28 26.99 27.24
C PRO A 337 -11.57 26.29 28.40
N ASP A 338 -11.71 24.97 28.53
CA ASP A 338 -11.05 24.12 29.53
C ASP A 338 -9.67 23.59 29.08
N GLY A 339 -9.15 24.05 27.95
CA GLY A 339 -7.86 23.64 27.41
C GLY A 339 -7.85 22.28 26.70
N ARG A 340 -9.01 21.61 26.59
CA ARG A 340 -9.11 20.35 25.86
C ARG A 340 -9.33 20.59 24.37
N VAL A 341 -8.66 19.77 23.55
CA VAL A 341 -8.86 19.77 22.11
C VAL A 341 -10.25 19.24 21.80
N ASP A 342 -11.02 19.95 20.98
CA ASP A 342 -12.28 19.42 20.49
C ASP A 342 -12.04 18.41 19.36
N LEU A 343 -12.03 17.13 19.71
CA LEU A 343 -11.87 16.02 18.76
C LEU A 343 -13.20 15.62 18.09
N THR A 344 -14.32 16.30 18.39
CA THR A 344 -15.66 15.92 17.89
C THR A 344 -16.03 16.56 16.55
N LEU A 345 -15.17 17.41 16.00
CA LEU A 345 -15.41 18.11 14.73
C LEU A 345 -14.75 17.44 13.50
N PHE A 346 -14.06 16.30 13.67
CA PHE A 346 -13.46 15.51 12.59
C PHE A 346 -13.44 14.01 12.92
#